data_AF-A0AAU4SPT5-F1
#
_entry.id   AF-A0AAU4SPT5-F1
#
_cell.length_a   1.000
_cell.length_b   1.000
_cell.length_c   1.000
_cell.angle_alpha   90.00
_cell.angle_beta   90.00
_cell.angle_gamma   90.00
#
_symmetry.space_group_name_H-M   'P 1'
#
loop_
_entity.id
_entity.type
_entity.pdbx_description
1 polymer ?
#
loop_
_entity_poly.entity_id
_entity_poly.type
_entity_poly.pdbx_seq_one_letter_code
_entity_poly.pdbx_strand_id
1 'polypeptide(L)'
;MGIERFIGIDLAWAQGGARTRPNETGVAAIDRRGVVIDCGWTSGIEETVSWLAKTAVDGSTLAFVDAPLVVDNPVGQRLCEREVGRRYGRWKVSANSTNQRSPRLAGVFLRERLQESGWSYDDGRGGPRTGGLVVSECYPYTTLVGAAELGYGLERPTYKRRPVRVPAAEWRAVRARECDVLIARMAGLATADPPLLLSSHPVSRRLLEEPSPLGAVAYKHREDLIDALLCAWTAALWSRHGLTRCQVLGPDTAVSPGSAPTIIAPARPEQRRDS
;
A
#
# COMPACT_ATOMS: atom_id res chain seq x y z
N MET A 1 -6.46 23.92 6.22
CA MET A 1 -7.25 22.67 6.13
C MET A 1 -6.27 21.51 6.11
N GLY A 2 -6.61 20.38 6.73
CA GLY A 2 -5.78 19.17 6.73
C GLY A 2 -6.45 18.10 5.88
N ILE A 3 -5.69 17.11 5.39
CA ILE A 3 -6.24 15.97 4.62
C ILE A 3 -7.44 15.34 5.34
N GLU A 4 -8.54 15.14 4.61
CA GLU A 4 -9.80 14.55 5.09
C GLU A 4 -9.99 13.12 4.60
N ARG A 5 -9.45 12.79 3.42
CA ARG A 5 -9.58 11.49 2.78
C ARG A 5 -8.23 10.82 2.59
N PHE A 6 -8.12 9.59 3.06
CA PHE A 6 -6.97 8.72 2.81
C PHE A 6 -7.39 7.58 1.92
N ILE A 7 -6.70 7.40 0.80
CA ILE A 7 -7.01 6.37 -0.19
C ILE A 7 -5.84 5.40 -0.27
N GLY A 8 -6.14 4.12 -0.40
CA GLY A 8 -5.17 3.06 -0.60
C GLY A 8 -5.51 2.24 -1.83
N ILE A 9 -4.48 1.89 -2.60
CA ILE A 9 -4.61 1.17 -3.87
C ILE A 9 -3.60 0.02 -3.88
N ASP A 10 -4.09 -1.22 -3.86
CA ASP A 10 -3.28 -2.40 -4.23
C ASP A 10 -3.39 -2.60 -5.73
N LEU A 11 -2.56 -1.86 -6.46
CA LEU A 11 -2.65 -1.79 -7.90
C LEU A 11 -2.25 -3.13 -8.51
N ALA A 12 -2.92 -3.58 -9.56
CA ALA A 12 -2.36 -4.64 -10.38
C ALA A 12 -1.19 -4.13 -11.23
N TRP A 13 0.01 -4.67 -11.00
CA TRP A 13 1.25 -4.11 -11.56
C TRP A 13 1.36 -4.24 -13.09
N ALA A 14 0.69 -5.24 -13.69
CA ALA A 14 0.71 -5.47 -15.12
C ALA A 14 -0.52 -4.83 -15.78
N GLN A 15 -0.29 -4.07 -16.84
CA GLN A 15 -1.36 -3.67 -17.75
C GLN A 15 -1.92 -4.93 -18.42
N GLY A 16 -3.24 -5.10 -18.42
CA GLY A 16 -3.85 -6.08 -19.31
C GLY A 16 -3.47 -5.73 -20.75
N GLY A 17 -2.90 -6.67 -21.50
CA GLY A 17 -2.72 -6.48 -22.93
C GLY A 17 -4.07 -6.42 -23.66
N ALA A 18 -4.09 -5.97 -24.92
CA ALA A 18 -5.29 -5.81 -25.74
C ALA A 18 -6.16 -7.08 -25.89
N ARG A 19 -5.65 -8.26 -25.52
CA ARG A 19 -6.33 -9.56 -25.60
C ARG A 19 -6.59 -10.22 -24.23
N THR A 20 -6.25 -9.55 -23.13
CA THR A 20 -6.42 -10.07 -21.76
C THR A 20 -7.26 -9.09 -20.95
N ARG A 21 -8.22 -9.61 -20.17
CA ARG A 21 -9.01 -8.78 -19.27
C ARG A 21 -8.07 -7.98 -18.35
N PRO A 22 -8.36 -6.69 -18.09
CA PRO A 22 -7.62 -5.91 -17.10
C PRO A 22 -7.59 -6.64 -15.76
N ASN A 23 -6.45 -6.58 -15.08
CA ASN A 23 -6.32 -7.17 -13.76
C ASN A 23 -7.13 -6.35 -12.74
N GLU A 24 -7.68 -7.05 -11.77
CA GLU A 24 -8.39 -6.48 -10.63
C GLU A 24 -7.41 -5.72 -9.72
N THR A 25 -7.84 -4.59 -9.17
CA THR A 25 -7.09 -3.69 -8.28
C THR A 25 -7.93 -3.46 -7.03
N GLY A 26 -7.36 -3.71 -5.86
CA GLY A 26 -8.01 -3.39 -4.59
C GLY A 26 -8.00 -1.88 -4.34
N VAL A 27 -9.12 -1.32 -3.91
CA VAL A 27 -9.24 0.10 -3.57
C VAL A 27 -9.95 0.29 -2.24
N ALA A 28 -9.48 1.24 -1.44
CA ALA A 28 -10.10 1.59 -0.17
C ALA A 28 -9.93 3.08 0.13
N ALA A 29 -10.96 3.66 0.74
CA ALA A 29 -10.99 5.05 1.16
C ALA A 29 -11.45 5.13 2.62
N ILE A 30 -10.68 5.84 3.45
CA ILE A 30 -10.99 6.07 4.86
C ILE A 30 -10.95 7.57 5.19
N ASP A 31 -11.71 7.98 6.18
CA ASP A 31 -11.65 9.34 6.73
C ASP A 31 -10.63 9.46 7.89
N ARG A 32 -10.53 10.67 8.46
CA ARG A 32 -9.66 10.97 9.62
C ARG A 32 -10.01 10.22 10.89
N ARG A 33 -11.21 9.66 10.98
CA ARG A 33 -11.71 8.88 12.11
C ARG A 33 -11.57 7.38 11.85
N GLY A 34 -10.92 6.99 10.75
CA GLY A 34 -10.72 5.60 10.37
C GLY A 34 -11.98 4.92 9.81
N VAL A 35 -13.06 5.67 9.58
CA VAL A 35 -14.28 5.13 8.98
C VAL A 35 -13.98 4.82 7.52
N VAL A 36 -14.31 3.60 7.10
CA VAL A 36 -14.22 3.19 5.70
C VAL A 36 -15.38 3.82 4.95
N ILE A 37 -15.06 4.75 4.06
CA ILE A 37 -16.05 5.50 3.27
C ILE A 37 -16.51 4.69 2.07
N ASP A 38 -15.56 4.05 1.38
CA ASP A 38 -15.82 3.11 0.31
C ASP A 38 -14.63 2.16 0.17
N CYS A 39 -14.88 0.92 -0.24
CA CYS A 39 -13.84 -0.03 -0.58
C CYS A 39 -14.38 -1.16 -1.46
N GLY A 40 -13.49 -1.73 -2.26
CA GLY A 40 -13.83 -2.80 -3.19
C GLY A 40 -12.72 -2.99 -4.20
N TRP A 41 -13.12 -3.17 -5.46
CA TRP A 41 -12.21 -3.49 -6.54
C TRP A 41 -12.57 -2.73 -7.81
N THR A 42 -11.55 -2.42 -8.59
CA THR A 42 -11.65 -1.86 -9.95
C THR A 42 -10.87 -2.75 -10.92
N SER A 43 -11.15 -2.63 -12.22
CA SER A 43 -10.46 -3.36 -13.28
C SER A 43 -9.73 -2.39 -14.22
N GLY A 44 -8.41 -2.31 -14.07
CA GLY A 44 -7.56 -1.44 -14.89
C GLY A 44 -7.51 0.03 -14.45
N ILE A 45 -6.70 0.81 -15.16
CA ILE A 45 -6.34 2.18 -14.77
C ILE A 45 -7.52 3.14 -14.85
N GLU A 46 -8.27 3.14 -15.95
CA GLU A 46 -9.36 4.11 -16.15
C GLU A 46 -10.50 3.94 -15.15
N GLU A 47 -10.86 2.70 -14.79
CA GLU A 47 -11.85 2.45 -13.73
C GLU A 47 -11.32 2.90 -12.36
N THR A 48 -10.03 2.66 -12.08
CA THR A 48 -9.38 3.12 -10.84
C THR A 48 -9.38 4.65 -10.74
N VAL A 49 -9.04 5.37 -11.82
CA VAL A 49 -9.08 6.83 -11.89
C VAL A 49 -10.51 7.34 -11.73
N SER A 50 -11.48 6.70 -12.38
CA SER A 50 -12.90 7.05 -12.27
C SER A 50 -13.44 6.85 -10.84
N TRP A 51 -12.99 5.79 -10.16
CA TRP A 51 -13.33 5.55 -8.76
C TRP A 51 -12.68 6.61 -7.85
N LEU A 52 -11.40 6.93 -8.06
CA LEU A 52 -10.70 8.00 -7.35
C LEU A 52 -11.42 9.35 -7.48
N ALA A 53 -11.86 9.73 -8.68
CA ALA A 53 -12.55 10.98 -8.93
C ALA A 53 -13.88 11.11 -8.17
N LYS A 54 -14.60 9.98 -7.96
CA LYS A 54 -15.86 9.95 -7.19
C LYS A 54 -15.62 9.98 -5.68
N THR A 55 -14.49 9.43 -5.25
CA THR A 55 -14.20 9.17 -3.85
C THR A 55 -13.31 10.24 -3.22
N ALA A 56 -12.51 10.97 -3.99
CA ALA A 56 -11.69 12.06 -3.48
C ALA A 56 -12.53 13.22 -2.94
N VAL A 57 -12.02 13.87 -1.89
CA VAL A 57 -12.45 15.21 -1.47
C VAL A 57 -11.48 16.20 -2.11
N ASP A 58 -12.02 17.12 -2.91
CA ASP A 58 -11.20 18.11 -3.62
C ASP A 58 -10.34 18.92 -2.63
N GLY A 59 -9.07 19.10 -2.99
CA GLY A 59 -8.10 19.78 -2.14
C GLY A 59 -7.78 19.11 -0.79
N SER A 60 -8.29 17.90 -0.49
CA SER A 60 -8.13 17.27 0.83
C SER A 60 -8.01 15.73 0.78
N THR A 61 -7.27 15.21 -0.21
CA THR A 61 -7.09 13.76 -0.41
C THR A 61 -5.63 13.35 -0.56
N LEU A 62 -5.24 12.30 0.16
CA LEU A 62 -3.94 11.65 0.03
C LEU A 62 -4.13 10.17 -0.34
N ALA A 63 -3.60 9.76 -1.49
CA ALA A 63 -3.62 8.39 -1.98
C ALA A 63 -2.23 7.73 -1.86
N PHE A 64 -2.19 6.53 -1.30
CA PHE A 64 -1.00 5.68 -1.23
C PHE A 64 -1.19 4.46 -2.13
N VAL A 65 -0.21 4.18 -2.99
CA VAL A 65 -0.30 3.13 -4.01
C VAL A 65 0.78 2.07 -3.77
N ASP A 66 0.40 0.79 -3.72
CA ASP A 66 1.33 -0.35 -3.78
C ASP A 66 1.73 -0.65 -5.23
N ALA A 67 2.48 0.27 -5.82
CA ALA A 67 3.14 0.08 -7.11
C ALA A 67 4.24 1.13 -7.32
N PRO A 68 5.25 0.82 -8.16
CA PRO A 68 6.21 1.80 -8.62
C PRO A 68 5.52 2.99 -9.33
N LEU A 69 5.60 4.19 -8.76
CA LEU A 69 5.06 5.42 -9.36
C LEU A 69 6.11 6.21 -10.15
N VAL A 70 7.38 6.10 -9.74
CA VAL A 70 8.53 6.66 -10.45
C VAL A 70 9.53 5.54 -10.74
N VAL A 71 9.89 5.38 -12.00
CA VAL A 71 10.89 4.40 -12.47
C VAL A 71 11.86 5.11 -13.42
N ASP A 72 12.95 5.62 -12.87
CA ASP A 72 13.96 6.42 -13.58
C ASP A 72 15.22 5.63 -13.94
N ASN A 73 15.36 4.40 -13.43
CA ASN A 73 16.52 3.56 -13.66
C ASN A 73 16.35 2.70 -14.94
N PRO A 74 17.32 2.71 -15.86
CA PRO A 74 17.27 1.89 -17.08
C PRO A 74 17.26 0.38 -16.80
N VAL A 75 18.00 -0.05 -15.77
CA VAL A 75 18.18 -1.45 -15.35
C VAL A 75 18.35 -1.55 -13.84
N GLY A 76 18.33 -2.77 -13.31
CA GLY A 76 18.61 -3.04 -11.89
C GLY A 76 17.45 -2.70 -10.96
N GLN A 77 17.79 -2.43 -9.70
CA GLN A 77 16.86 -2.15 -8.59
C GLN A 77 16.89 -0.66 -8.23
N ARG A 78 15.72 -0.06 -7.98
CA ARG A 78 15.62 1.33 -7.50
C ARG A 78 16.26 1.44 -6.10
N LEU A 79 16.77 2.63 -5.77
CA LEU A 79 17.38 2.85 -4.46
C LEU A 79 16.36 2.63 -3.32
N CYS A 80 15.10 3.06 -3.49
CA CYS A 80 14.03 2.82 -2.51
C CYS A 80 13.83 1.32 -2.24
N GLU A 81 13.78 0.49 -3.29
CA GLU A 81 13.64 -0.97 -3.19
C GLU A 81 14.83 -1.63 -2.48
N ARG A 82 16.05 -1.14 -2.74
CA ARG A 82 17.27 -1.58 -2.04
C ARG A 82 17.24 -1.21 -0.57
N GLU A 83 16.80 0.00 -0.23
CA GLU A 83 16.65 0.44 1.16
C GLU A 83 15.57 -0.34 1.90
N VAL A 84 14.49 -0.78 1.24
CA VAL A 84 13.54 -1.75 1.82
C VAL A 84 14.28 -3.02 2.27
N GLY A 85 15.07 -3.63 1.38
CA GLY A 85 15.81 -4.86 1.70
C GLY A 85 16.81 -4.66 2.84
N ARG A 86 17.52 -3.52 2.86
CA ARG A 86 18.50 -3.20 3.91
C ARG A 86 17.86 -2.96 5.28
N ARG A 87 16.73 -2.24 5.33
CA ARG A 87 16.12 -1.77 6.58
C ARG A 87 15.05 -2.70 7.13
N TYR A 88 14.39 -3.48 6.27
CA TYR A 88 13.29 -4.37 6.64
C TYR A 88 13.58 -5.85 6.38
N GLY A 89 14.73 -6.19 5.78
CA GLY A 89 15.10 -7.56 5.41
C GLY A 89 15.18 -8.52 6.61
N ARG A 90 15.53 -8.03 7.80
CA ARG A 90 15.50 -8.81 9.06
C ARG A 90 14.11 -9.41 9.33
N TRP A 91 13.04 -8.71 8.94
CA TRP A 91 11.64 -9.17 9.07
C TRP A 91 11.12 -9.87 7.81
N LYS A 92 12.01 -10.36 6.94
CA LYS A 92 11.70 -11.06 5.67
C LYS A 92 11.01 -10.17 4.63
N VAL A 93 11.14 -8.85 4.71
CA VAL A 93 10.53 -7.90 3.78
C VAL A 93 11.55 -7.43 2.74
N SER A 94 11.19 -7.53 1.46
CA SER A 94 12.01 -7.09 0.32
C SER A 94 11.10 -6.71 -0.85
N ALA A 95 11.25 -5.51 -1.39
CA ALA A 95 10.51 -5.07 -2.57
C ALA A 95 11.00 -5.80 -3.83
N ASN A 96 10.08 -6.02 -4.79
CA ASN A 96 10.47 -6.51 -6.11
C ASN A 96 11.24 -5.41 -6.86
N SER A 97 12.25 -5.79 -7.64
CA SER A 97 12.97 -4.83 -8.48
C SER A 97 12.12 -4.36 -9.66
N THR A 98 12.11 -3.05 -9.91
CA THR A 98 11.49 -2.43 -11.09
C THR A 98 12.50 -1.53 -11.81
N ASN A 99 12.42 -1.49 -13.14
CA ASN A 99 13.21 -0.63 -14.00
C ASN A 99 12.43 -0.36 -15.30
N GLN A 100 12.95 0.51 -16.17
CA GLN A 100 12.28 0.91 -17.41
C GLN A 100 12.01 -0.23 -18.40
N ARG A 101 12.66 -1.39 -18.25
CA ARG A 101 12.41 -2.59 -19.08
C ARG A 101 11.35 -3.53 -18.47
N SER A 102 10.82 -3.19 -17.30
CA SER A 102 9.83 -4.01 -16.60
C SER A 102 8.49 -3.96 -17.35
N PRO A 103 7.77 -5.09 -17.49
CA PRO A 103 6.38 -5.07 -17.96
C PRO A 103 5.39 -4.56 -16.89
N ARG A 104 5.90 -4.19 -15.70
CA ARG A 104 5.12 -3.84 -14.50
C ARG A 104 5.13 -2.34 -14.22
N LEU A 105 4.71 -1.53 -15.19
CA LEU A 105 4.73 -0.07 -15.11
C LEU A 105 3.34 0.55 -14.87
N ALA A 106 2.33 -0.24 -14.49
CA ALA A 106 0.96 0.25 -14.27
C ALA A 106 0.89 1.45 -13.31
N GLY A 107 1.76 1.49 -12.28
CA GLY A 107 1.82 2.62 -11.33
C GLY A 107 2.31 3.93 -11.96
N VAL A 108 3.26 3.86 -12.90
CA VAL A 108 3.73 5.03 -13.65
C VAL A 108 2.58 5.61 -14.48
N PHE A 109 1.85 4.74 -15.20
CA PHE A 109 0.69 5.16 -15.98
C PHE A 109 -0.45 5.70 -15.11
N LEU A 110 -0.73 5.07 -13.96
CA LEU A 110 -1.70 5.59 -12.99
C LEU A 110 -1.33 7.03 -12.58
N ARG A 111 -0.05 7.25 -12.22
CA ARG A 111 0.45 8.57 -11.82
C ARG A 111 0.22 9.59 -12.92
N GLU A 112 0.57 9.29 -14.16
CA GLU A 112 0.38 10.18 -15.32
C GLU A 112 -1.09 10.59 -15.49
N ARG A 113 -2.00 9.61 -15.46
CA ARG A 113 -3.46 9.86 -15.59
C ARG A 113 -4.01 10.68 -14.42
N LEU A 114 -3.50 10.47 -13.21
CA LEU A 114 -3.87 11.27 -12.04
C LEU A 114 -3.34 12.71 -12.15
N GLN A 115 -2.12 12.91 -12.65
CA GLN A 115 -1.56 14.25 -12.88
C GLN A 115 -2.37 15.05 -13.91
N GLU A 116 -2.80 14.40 -14.99
CA GLU A 116 -3.72 15.00 -15.97
C GLU A 116 -5.08 15.38 -15.34
N SER A 117 -5.44 14.76 -14.22
CA SER A 117 -6.67 15.01 -13.45
C SER A 117 -6.44 15.91 -12.23
N GLY A 118 -5.30 16.61 -12.15
CA GLY A 118 -5.01 17.60 -11.10
C GLY A 118 -4.37 17.05 -9.81
N TRP A 119 -4.01 15.76 -9.77
CA TRP A 119 -3.24 15.21 -8.65
C TRP A 119 -1.76 15.58 -8.75
N SER A 120 -1.11 15.70 -7.60
CA SER A 120 0.34 15.90 -7.50
C SER A 120 1.01 14.66 -6.89
N TYR A 121 2.11 14.22 -7.49
CA TYR A 121 2.96 13.22 -6.86
C TYR A 121 3.78 13.87 -5.75
N ASP A 122 3.84 13.22 -4.59
CA ASP A 122 4.71 13.61 -3.48
C ASP A 122 5.65 12.47 -3.12
N ASP A 123 6.94 12.77 -3.11
CA ASP A 123 8.00 11.83 -2.75
C ASP A 123 8.24 11.74 -1.23
N GLY A 124 7.53 12.58 -0.45
CA GLY A 124 7.50 12.53 1.02
C GLY A 124 8.71 13.13 1.71
N ARG A 125 9.77 13.55 0.99
CA ARG A 125 10.99 14.12 1.60
C ARG A 125 10.72 15.43 2.34
N GLY A 126 9.70 16.18 1.90
CA GLY A 126 9.23 17.41 2.57
C GLY A 126 8.34 17.17 3.79
N GLY A 127 8.11 15.92 4.18
CA GLY A 127 7.10 15.57 5.18
C GLY A 127 5.68 15.55 4.59
N PRO A 128 4.66 15.28 5.43
CA PRO A 128 3.30 15.11 4.95
C PRO A 128 2.70 16.40 4.38
N ARG A 129 1.99 16.28 3.27
CA ARG A 129 1.18 17.37 2.71
C ARG A 129 -0.03 17.65 3.60
N THR A 130 -0.39 18.92 3.70
CA THR A 130 -1.54 19.38 4.50
C THR A 130 -2.81 19.52 3.66
N GLY A 131 -2.73 19.47 2.33
CA GLY A 131 -3.87 19.60 1.43
C GLY A 131 -3.49 19.28 -0.02
N GLY A 132 -4.47 19.41 -0.90
CA GLY A 132 -4.40 19.04 -2.31
C GLY A 132 -4.94 17.64 -2.60
N LEU A 133 -4.87 17.26 -3.87
CA LEU A 133 -4.99 15.89 -4.34
C LEU A 133 -3.57 15.35 -4.50
N VAL A 134 -3.15 14.45 -3.62
CA VAL A 134 -1.76 14.00 -3.50
C VAL A 134 -1.69 12.49 -3.64
N VAL A 135 -0.72 12.00 -4.41
CA VAL A 135 -0.44 10.57 -4.56
C VAL A 135 1.01 10.26 -4.20
N SER A 136 1.23 9.19 -3.45
CA SER A 136 2.56 8.71 -3.05
C SER A 136 2.67 7.19 -3.16
N GLU A 137 3.90 6.71 -3.28
CA GLU A 137 4.21 5.28 -3.34
C GLU A 137 4.41 4.74 -1.92
N CYS A 138 3.84 3.56 -1.66
CA CYS A 138 4.03 2.82 -0.42
C CYS A 138 4.25 1.33 -0.71
N TYR A 139 4.52 0.55 0.34
CA TYR A 139 4.68 -0.89 0.22
C TYR A 139 4.08 -1.58 1.46
N PRO A 140 2.87 -2.17 1.41
CA PRO A 140 2.14 -2.68 2.57
C PRO A 140 2.96 -3.60 3.49
N TYR A 141 3.91 -4.36 2.96
CA TYR A 141 4.79 -5.17 3.78
C TYR A 141 5.66 -4.37 4.76
N THR A 142 6.11 -3.16 4.40
CA THR A 142 6.81 -2.28 5.36
C THR A 142 5.84 -1.78 6.42
N THR A 143 4.58 -1.51 6.09
CA THR A 143 3.54 -1.19 7.08
C THR A 143 3.34 -2.32 8.08
N LEU A 144 3.21 -3.57 7.60
CA LEU A 144 2.98 -4.75 8.45
C LEU A 144 4.04 -4.90 9.55
N VAL A 145 5.32 -4.71 9.20
CA VAL A 145 6.44 -4.87 10.15
C VAL A 145 6.88 -3.55 10.76
N GLY A 146 6.48 -2.40 10.21
CA GLY A 146 6.89 -1.06 10.63
C GLY A 146 5.93 -0.39 11.61
N ALA A 147 4.64 -0.71 11.51
CA ALA A 147 3.67 -0.33 12.53
C ALA A 147 3.76 -1.30 13.72
N ALA A 148 3.91 -0.76 14.93
CA ALA A 148 4.00 -1.55 16.15
C ALA A 148 2.65 -2.21 16.49
N GLU A 149 1.55 -1.53 16.13
CA GLU A 149 0.17 -1.92 16.37
C GLU A 149 -0.19 -3.27 15.74
N LEU A 150 0.46 -3.62 14.62
CA LEU A 150 0.23 -4.90 13.92
C LEU A 150 1.02 -6.06 14.55
N GLY A 151 1.98 -5.78 15.43
CA GLY A 151 2.67 -6.78 16.25
C GLY A 151 3.55 -7.79 15.51
N TYR A 152 3.95 -7.52 14.26
CA TYR A 152 4.91 -8.34 13.51
C TYR A 152 6.35 -7.94 13.84
N GLY A 153 6.79 -8.20 15.07
CA GLY A 153 8.14 -7.84 15.54
C GLY A 153 9.25 -8.81 15.17
N LEU A 154 8.91 -10.00 14.67
CA LEU A 154 9.88 -11.03 14.29
C LEU A 154 9.99 -11.18 12.77
N GLU A 155 8.87 -11.40 12.10
CA GLU A 155 8.79 -11.48 10.64
C GLU A 155 7.39 -11.06 10.15
N ARG A 156 7.29 -10.68 8.88
CA ARG A 156 6.02 -10.41 8.20
C ARG A 156 5.08 -11.63 8.23
N PRO A 157 3.76 -11.46 8.16
CA PRO A 157 2.83 -12.58 8.04
C PRO A 157 3.03 -13.35 6.75
N THR A 158 2.68 -14.64 6.81
CA THR A 158 2.75 -15.55 5.67
C THR A 158 1.42 -15.63 4.94
N TYR A 159 0.94 -14.50 4.43
CA TYR A 159 -0.36 -14.41 3.75
C TYR A 159 -0.26 -14.32 2.21
N LYS A 160 0.86 -13.89 1.60
CA LYS A 160 0.99 -13.89 0.11
C LYS A 160 1.88 -14.99 -0.46
N ARG A 161 3.07 -15.19 0.12
CA ARG A 161 4.13 -16.05 -0.44
C ARG A 161 4.38 -17.30 0.41
N ARG A 162 4.41 -18.47 -0.23
CA ARG A 162 4.70 -19.76 0.41
C ARG A 162 6.15 -19.77 0.95
N PRO A 163 6.38 -20.01 2.24
CA PRO A 163 7.70 -20.29 2.77
C PRO A 163 8.17 -21.66 2.30
N VAL A 164 9.47 -21.82 2.06
CA VAL A 164 10.09 -23.10 1.67
C VAL A 164 9.74 -24.22 2.66
N ARG A 165 9.68 -23.91 3.95
CA ARG A 165 9.36 -24.85 5.03
C ARG A 165 7.93 -25.40 5.02
N VAL A 166 7.00 -24.80 4.27
CA VAL A 166 5.58 -25.21 4.25
C VAL A 166 5.33 -26.12 3.04
N PRO A 167 4.87 -27.38 3.24
CA PRO A 167 4.50 -28.27 2.14
C PRO A 167 3.47 -27.64 1.20
N ALA A 168 3.59 -27.91 -0.11
CA ALA A 168 2.70 -27.31 -1.10
C ALA A 168 1.22 -27.68 -0.89
N ALA A 169 0.96 -28.91 -0.41
CA ALA A 169 -0.39 -29.39 -0.10
C ALA A 169 -1.07 -28.61 1.04
N GLU A 170 -0.29 -28.17 2.03
CA GLU A 170 -0.79 -27.45 3.20
C GLU A 170 -0.86 -25.93 2.99
N TRP A 171 -0.19 -25.42 1.96
CA TRP A 171 0.01 -23.99 1.76
C TRP A 171 -1.28 -23.18 1.76
N ARG A 172 -2.34 -23.65 1.08
CA ARG A 172 -3.60 -22.91 1.01
C ARG A 172 -4.24 -22.73 2.39
N ALA A 173 -4.22 -23.77 3.22
CA ALA A 173 -4.78 -23.73 4.57
C ALA A 173 -3.93 -22.85 5.50
N VAL A 174 -2.59 -22.99 5.46
CA VAL A 174 -1.68 -22.14 6.22
C VAL A 174 -1.88 -20.67 5.83
N ARG A 175 -1.87 -20.37 4.53
CA ARG A 175 -2.06 -19.02 4.01
C ARG A 175 -3.36 -18.38 4.47
N ALA A 176 -4.48 -19.11 4.36
CA ALA A 176 -5.78 -18.63 4.81
C ALA A 176 -5.80 -18.32 6.32
N ARG A 177 -5.28 -19.23 7.15
CA ARG A 177 -5.17 -19.02 8.60
C ARG A 177 -4.32 -17.79 8.95
N GLU A 178 -3.15 -17.63 8.32
CA GLU A 178 -2.29 -16.46 8.57
C GLU A 178 -2.94 -15.15 8.08
N CYS A 179 -3.78 -15.21 7.05
CA CYS A 179 -4.59 -14.08 6.59
C CYS A 179 -5.65 -13.68 7.63
N ASP A 180 -6.36 -14.65 8.21
CA ASP A 180 -7.34 -14.38 9.27
C ASP A 180 -6.68 -13.82 10.54
N VAL A 181 -5.46 -14.29 10.88
CA VAL A 181 -4.64 -13.69 11.95
C VAL A 181 -4.26 -12.23 11.62
N LEU A 182 -3.91 -11.93 10.37
CA LEU A 182 -3.65 -10.56 9.93
C LEU A 182 -4.90 -9.69 10.07
N ILE A 183 -6.07 -10.17 9.62
CA ILE A 183 -7.32 -9.43 9.73
C ILE A 183 -7.68 -9.17 11.20
N ALA A 184 -7.52 -10.14 12.09
CA ALA A 184 -7.74 -9.95 13.53
C ALA A 184 -6.82 -8.86 14.11
N ARG A 185 -5.55 -8.80 13.69
CA ARG A 185 -4.61 -7.72 14.06
C ARG A 185 -5.05 -6.37 13.48
N MET A 186 -5.53 -6.34 12.24
CA MET A 186 -6.07 -5.13 11.62
C MET A 186 -7.35 -4.65 12.33
N ALA A 187 -8.20 -5.55 12.83
CA ALA A 187 -9.36 -5.19 13.64
C ALA A 187 -8.95 -4.43 14.92
N GLY A 188 -7.80 -4.81 15.51
CA GLY A 188 -7.20 -4.09 16.65
C GLY A 188 -6.79 -2.64 16.34
N LEU A 189 -6.67 -2.25 15.06
CA LEU A 189 -6.42 -0.87 14.67
C LEU A 189 -7.60 0.07 14.95
N ALA A 190 -8.77 -0.46 15.34
CA ALA A 190 -9.92 0.38 15.73
C ALA A 190 -9.60 1.31 16.91
N THR A 191 -8.63 0.95 17.76
CA THR A 191 -8.16 1.76 18.90
C THR A 191 -6.76 2.35 18.68
N ALA A 192 -6.19 2.24 17.49
CA ALA A 192 -4.89 2.83 17.15
C ALA A 192 -5.00 4.34 16.88
N ASP A 193 -3.86 5.02 16.76
CA ASP A 193 -3.79 6.39 16.28
C ASP A 193 -2.95 6.48 14.98
N PRO A 194 -3.54 6.74 13.80
CA PRO A 194 -4.98 6.90 13.56
C PRO A 194 -5.72 5.55 13.61
N PRO A 195 -7.03 5.55 13.86
CA PRO A 195 -7.82 4.31 13.87
C PRO A 195 -8.10 3.80 12.45
N LEU A 196 -8.45 2.51 12.34
CA LEU A 196 -9.08 1.91 11.17
C LEU A 196 -10.27 1.05 11.60
N LEU A 197 -11.46 1.41 11.15
CA LEU A 197 -12.73 0.79 11.57
C LEU A 197 -13.26 -0.14 10.48
N LEU A 198 -12.69 -1.34 10.38
CA LEU A 198 -13.07 -2.33 9.35
C LEU A 198 -14.58 -2.66 9.34
N SER A 199 -15.24 -2.64 10.50
CA SER A 199 -16.66 -2.93 10.63
C SER A 199 -17.59 -1.81 10.11
N SER A 200 -17.05 -0.63 9.79
CA SER A 200 -17.86 0.54 9.41
C SER A 200 -18.43 0.49 7.99
N HIS A 201 -17.88 -0.35 7.11
CA HIS A 201 -18.38 -0.54 5.73
C HIS A 201 -18.71 -2.02 5.46
N PRO A 202 -19.82 -2.35 4.77
CA PRO A 202 -20.23 -3.74 4.56
C PRO A 202 -19.17 -4.61 3.86
N VAL A 203 -18.41 -4.05 2.91
CA VAL A 203 -17.38 -4.80 2.17
C VAL A 203 -16.19 -5.15 3.06
N SER A 204 -15.66 -4.20 3.83
CA SER A 204 -14.56 -4.48 4.77
C SER A 204 -15.01 -5.28 5.99
N ARG A 205 -16.28 -5.16 6.40
CA ARG A 205 -16.85 -5.94 7.51
C ARG A 205 -16.83 -7.44 7.22
N ARG A 206 -17.06 -7.85 5.97
CA ARG A 206 -16.95 -9.26 5.54
C ARG A 206 -15.56 -9.86 5.78
N LEU A 207 -14.50 -9.05 5.87
CA LEU A 207 -13.19 -9.56 6.29
C LEU A 207 -13.24 -10.13 7.72
N LEU A 208 -14.02 -9.52 8.61
CA LEU A 208 -14.17 -9.94 10.01
C LEU A 208 -15.14 -11.12 10.17
N GLU A 209 -16.14 -11.21 9.30
CA GLU A 209 -17.27 -12.14 9.43
C GLU A 209 -17.05 -13.46 8.68
N GLU A 210 -16.26 -13.44 7.60
CA GLU A 210 -16.03 -14.59 6.72
C GLU A 210 -14.59 -15.10 6.86
N PRO A 211 -14.36 -16.42 6.90
CA PRO A 211 -13.01 -16.97 6.89
C PRO A 211 -12.31 -16.74 5.55
N SER A 212 -10.98 -16.67 5.56
CA SER A 212 -10.22 -16.53 4.33
C SER A 212 -10.41 -17.75 3.40
N PRO A 213 -10.70 -17.55 2.11
CA PRO A 213 -10.99 -18.65 1.19
C PRO A 213 -9.72 -19.42 0.82
N LEU A 214 -9.87 -20.72 0.56
CA LEU A 214 -8.72 -21.56 0.14
C LEU A 214 -8.41 -21.43 -1.36
N GLY A 215 -9.42 -21.11 -2.17
CA GLY A 215 -9.30 -20.98 -3.64
C GLY A 215 -8.43 -19.79 -4.04
N ALA A 216 -7.54 -19.98 -5.01
CA ALA A 216 -6.53 -18.98 -5.36
C ALA A 216 -7.12 -17.63 -5.83
N VAL A 217 -8.17 -17.66 -6.65
CA VAL A 217 -8.84 -16.46 -7.19
C VAL A 217 -9.55 -15.68 -6.08
N ALA A 218 -10.42 -16.34 -5.32
CA ALA A 218 -11.13 -15.72 -4.20
C ALA A 218 -10.17 -15.20 -3.12
N TYR A 219 -9.04 -15.89 -2.91
CA TYR A 219 -8.01 -15.43 -1.99
C TYR A 219 -7.31 -14.17 -2.49
N LYS A 220 -6.94 -14.10 -3.77
CA LYS A 220 -6.34 -12.88 -4.34
C LYS A 220 -7.30 -11.71 -4.24
N HIS A 221 -8.57 -11.91 -4.60
CA HIS A 221 -9.62 -10.90 -4.43
C HIS A 221 -9.65 -10.34 -2.99
N ARG A 222 -9.64 -11.22 -1.98
CA ARG A 222 -9.61 -10.82 -0.56
C ARG A 222 -8.29 -10.13 -0.17
N GLU A 223 -7.15 -10.64 -0.64
CA GLU A 223 -5.81 -10.09 -0.42
C GLU A 223 -5.74 -8.63 -0.88
N ASP A 224 -6.29 -8.33 -2.06
CA ASP A 224 -6.20 -7.01 -2.69
C ASP A 224 -6.93 -5.95 -1.87
N LEU A 225 -8.09 -6.29 -1.31
CA LEU A 225 -8.81 -5.41 -0.41
C LEU A 225 -8.04 -5.17 0.90
N ILE A 226 -7.40 -6.21 1.45
CA ILE A 226 -6.58 -6.09 2.67
C ILE A 226 -5.43 -5.11 2.43
N ASP A 227 -4.71 -5.26 1.32
CA ASP A 227 -3.57 -4.41 1.00
C ASP A 227 -3.99 -2.98 0.66
N ALA A 228 -5.13 -2.79 -0.03
CA ALA A 228 -5.69 -1.47 -0.25
C ALA A 228 -6.05 -0.77 1.07
N LEU A 229 -6.65 -1.47 2.03
CA LEU A 229 -6.93 -0.94 3.36
C LEU A 229 -5.65 -0.60 4.13
N LEU A 230 -4.61 -1.44 4.03
CA LEU A 230 -3.29 -1.15 4.61
C LEU A 230 -2.63 0.07 3.97
N CYS A 231 -2.70 0.23 2.64
CA CYS A 231 -2.25 1.43 1.94
C CYS A 231 -2.97 2.68 2.45
N ALA A 232 -4.30 2.64 2.58
CA ALA A 232 -5.11 3.76 3.05
C ALA A 232 -4.74 4.14 4.49
N TRP A 233 -4.59 3.14 5.36
CA TRP A 233 -4.16 3.37 6.74
C TRP A 233 -2.71 3.87 6.83
N THR A 234 -1.83 3.45 5.92
CA THR A 234 -0.46 3.97 5.82
C THR A 234 -0.46 5.45 5.44
N ALA A 235 -1.33 5.88 4.52
CA ALA A 235 -1.52 7.29 4.19
C ALA A 235 -2.01 8.10 5.41
N ALA A 236 -2.95 7.56 6.18
CA ALA A 236 -3.43 8.19 7.41
C ALA A 236 -2.31 8.29 8.46
N LEU A 237 -1.54 7.23 8.67
CA LEU A 237 -0.40 7.21 9.61
C LEU A 237 0.67 8.23 9.19
N TRP A 238 0.99 8.30 7.89
CA TRP A 238 1.89 9.30 7.33
C TRP A 238 1.38 10.72 7.58
N SER A 239 0.13 11.00 7.24
CA SER A 239 -0.46 12.33 7.43
C SER A 239 -0.49 12.76 8.90
N ARG A 240 -0.78 11.83 9.81
CA ARG A 240 -0.89 12.09 11.25
C ARG A 240 0.47 12.32 11.92
N HIS A 241 1.45 11.47 11.62
CA HIS A 241 2.69 11.39 12.41
C HIS A 241 3.96 11.73 11.63
N GLY A 242 3.88 11.76 10.29
CA GLY A 242 5.01 12.06 9.42
C GLY A 242 6.26 11.25 9.76
N LEU A 243 7.41 11.93 9.77
CA LEU A 243 8.72 11.32 9.97
C LEU A 243 8.94 10.76 11.38
N THR A 244 8.06 11.04 12.35
CA THR A 244 8.18 10.49 13.71
C THR A 244 7.85 8.99 13.73
N ARG A 245 6.88 8.55 12.92
CA ARG A 245 6.42 7.15 12.82
C ARG A 245 6.72 6.51 11.47
N CYS A 246 7.06 7.30 10.46
CA CYS A 246 7.42 6.83 9.12
C CYS A 246 8.83 7.29 8.72
N GLN A 247 9.35 6.71 7.66
CA GLN A 247 10.56 7.13 6.97
C GLN A 247 10.35 7.11 5.46
N VAL A 248 11.16 7.88 4.75
CA VAL A 248 11.19 7.90 3.28
C VAL A 248 12.38 7.06 2.83
N LEU A 249 12.14 6.06 2.01
CA LEU A 249 13.17 5.20 1.45
C LEU A 249 13.45 5.64 0.02
N GLY A 250 14.70 5.96 -0.33
CA GLY A 250 15.04 6.48 -1.65
C GLY A 250 16.27 7.37 -1.62
N PRO A 251 16.49 8.19 -2.66
CA PRO A 251 17.62 9.13 -2.73
C PRO A 251 17.43 10.35 -1.81
N ASP A 252 18.51 10.77 -1.14
CA ASP A 252 18.44 11.81 -0.11
C ASP A 252 18.52 13.26 -0.65
N THR A 253 19.30 13.57 -1.71
CA THR A 253 19.69 14.98 -1.96
C THR A 253 19.78 15.46 -3.42
N ALA A 254 19.76 14.61 -4.44
CA ALA A 254 20.14 15.03 -5.81
C ALA A 254 19.00 15.13 -6.83
N VAL A 255 17.73 15.00 -6.42
CA VAL A 255 16.58 15.01 -7.34
C VAL A 255 15.63 16.14 -6.96
N SER A 256 15.13 16.88 -7.96
CA SER A 256 14.10 17.91 -7.76
C SER A 256 12.96 17.40 -6.86
N PRO A 257 12.46 18.21 -5.92
CA PRO A 257 11.30 17.83 -5.11
C PRO A 257 10.12 17.38 -5.98
N GLY A 258 9.47 16.27 -5.62
CA GLY A 258 8.32 15.75 -6.34
C GLY A 258 8.65 14.90 -7.59
N SER A 259 9.88 14.43 -7.74
CA SER A 259 10.25 13.51 -8.84
C SER A 259 11.14 12.34 -8.43
N ALA A 260 11.52 12.24 -7.16
CA ALA A 260 12.37 11.16 -6.68
C ALA A 260 11.61 9.82 -6.58
N PRO A 261 12.20 8.69 -6.98
CA PRO A 261 11.63 7.37 -6.73
C PRO A 261 11.78 7.01 -5.25
N THR A 262 10.71 7.23 -4.48
CA THR A 262 10.67 6.91 -3.04
C THR A 262 9.57 5.92 -2.68
N ILE A 263 9.73 5.29 -1.52
CA ILE A 263 8.68 4.53 -0.83
C ILE A 263 8.53 5.15 0.55
N ILE A 264 7.32 5.61 0.89
CA ILE A 264 7.00 6.05 2.25
C ILE A 264 6.61 4.82 3.06
N ALA A 265 7.28 4.61 4.20
CA ALA A 265 7.17 3.39 4.98
C ALA A 265 7.06 3.69 6.50
N PRO A 266 6.08 3.12 7.21
CA PRO A 266 6.08 3.10 8.67
C PRO A 266 7.36 2.46 9.20
N ALA A 267 7.92 2.99 10.28
CA ALA A 267 9.24 2.61 10.75
C ALA A 267 9.37 2.68 12.28
N ARG A 268 9.84 1.58 12.85
CA ARG A 268 10.31 1.48 14.23
C ARG A 268 11.76 1.97 14.35
N PRO A 269 12.25 2.31 15.55
CA PRO A 269 13.62 2.75 15.75
C PRO A 269 14.66 1.80 15.12
N GLU A 270 14.52 0.49 15.32
CA GLU A 270 15.44 -0.53 14.81
C GLU A 270 15.41 -0.75 13.29
N GLN A 271 14.49 -0.09 12.58
CA GLN A 271 14.38 -0.09 11.11
C GLN A 271 14.88 1.21 10.50
N ARG A 272 15.20 2.20 11.32
CA ARG A 272 15.87 3.41 10.88
C ARG A 272 17.37 3.10 10.87
N ARG A 273 18.11 3.71 9.95
CA ARG A 273 19.56 3.73 10.14
C ARG A 273 19.87 4.69 11.28
N ASP A 274 20.90 4.37 12.05
CA ASP A 274 21.66 5.41 12.73
C ASP A 274 22.20 6.33 11.62
N SER A 275 21.73 7.58 11.64
CA SER A 275 22.18 8.64 10.73
C SER A 275 23.67 8.91 10.90
#